data_AF-A0A834MMS2-F1
#
_entry.id   AF-A0A834MMS2-F1
#
_cell.length_a   1.000
_cell.length_b   1.000
_cell.length_c   1.000
_cell.angle_alpha   90.00
_cell.angle_beta   90.00
_cell.angle_gamma   90.00
#
_symmetry.space_group_name_H-M   'P 1'
#
loop_
_entity.id
_entity.type
_entity.pdbx_description
1 polymer ?
#
loop_
_entity_poly.entity_id
_entity_poly.type
_entity_poly.pdbx_seq_one_letter_code
_entity_poly.pdbx_strand_id
1 'polypeptide(L)'
;MRLYVAVLIIILIENWQFKGNAQLQSIYDLKYWRCFLKKHYVCPDNNVKYYLYTPETGQKRLRIDIRNNLSLRLSGFDPERKNVIIIHGFNGTESKTPMTILRDAYLYRKDYNIFTIDWAGLTNFPCYLSSLSNMRLVAQCTAKFYAFLMDHGGQAEETTCVGHSLGAHICGMISNHLTIKQHKIVGLDPARPLIDRYANKYFRLTKDDAHHVQIIHTNAGFLGEVNQVGHIDFCVNGGMRQPGCKGRQIRIARCSHFQSACYFAKTVRYPKSIIGYPCDTSCPKSKRNWNYLPGPSTPMGHDTPYGMYGSYCVQTDTKKDCPFD
;
A
#
# COMPACT_ATOMS: atom_id res chain seq x y z
N MET A 1 -25.12 16.73 13.30
CA MET A 1 -24.43 17.61 14.28
C MET A 1 -23.92 16.86 15.52
N ARG A 2 -24.66 15.90 16.10
CA ARG A 2 -24.26 15.19 17.34
C ARG A 2 -23.16 14.11 17.19
N LEU A 3 -22.93 13.54 16.01
CA LEU A 3 -21.83 12.58 15.78
C LEU A 3 -20.44 13.24 15.68
N TYR A 4 -20.36 14.48 15.18
CA TYR A 4 -19.10 15.20 15.02
C TYR A 4 -18.47 15.61 16.37
N VAL A 5 -19.32 15.91 17.36
CA VAL A 5 -18.88 16.26 18.72
C VAL A 5 -18.33 15.04 19.46
N ALA A 6 -18.91 13.86 19.26
CA ALA A 6 -18.42 12.62 19.86
C ALA A 6 -17.03 12.21 19.32
N VAL A 7 -16.79 12.40 18.02
CA VAL A 7 -15.48 12.11 17.39
C VAL A 7 -14.41 13.12 17.82
N LEU A 8 -14.77 14.40 18.00
CA LEU A 8 -13.89 15.43 18.56
C LEU A 8 -13.46 15.11 19.99
N ILE A 9 -14.38 14.59 20.82
CA ILE A 9 -14.09 14.20 22.20
C ILE A 9 -13.14 12.99 22.23
N ILE A 10 -13.28 12.02 21.32
CA ILE A 10 -12.38 10.86 21.25
C ILE A 10 -10.95 11.27 20.87
N ILE A 11 -10.79 12.20 19.91
CA ILE A 11 -9.48 12.76 19.53
C ILE A 11 -8.85 13.58 20.67
N LEU A 12 -9.66 14.26 21.48
CA LEU A 12 -9.18 15.03 22.64
C LEU A 12 -8.83 14.12 23.83
N ILE A 13 -9.58 13.03 24.06
CA ILE A 13 -9.32 12.07 25.14
C ILE A 13 -8.08 11.23 24.85
N GLU A 14 -7.85 10.79 23.60
CA GLU A 14 -6.62 10.07 23.22
C GLU A 14 -5.37 10.96 23.28
N ASN A 15 -5.52 12.28 23.17
CA ASN A 15 -4.43 13.25 23.35
C ASN A 15 -4.16 13.62 24.83
N TRP A 16 -5.05 13.28 25.77
CA TRP A 16 -4.90 13.70 27.17
C TRP A 16 -3.84 12.90 27.95
N GLN A 17 -3.31 11.82 27.38
CA GLN A 17 -2.10 11.15 27.89
C GLN A 17 -0.78 11.78 27.41
N PHE A 18 -0.83 12.73 26.49
CA PHE A 18 0.37 13.43 25.99
C PHE A 18 0.57 14.76 26.73
N LYS A 19 1.11 14.70 27.96
CA LYS A 19 1.71 15.90 28.59
C LYS A 19 3.01 16.25 27.85
N GLY A 20 2.97 17.33 27.08
CA GLY A 20 4.15 17.97 26.51
C GLY A 20 3.81 19.01 25.44
N ASN A 21 3.60 20.25 25.88
CA ASN A 21 3.54 21.51 25.11
C ASN A 21 3.47 21.38 23.57
N ALA A 22 2.26 21.11 23.05
CA ALA A 22 1.90 21.48 21.70
C ALA A 22 0.89 22.63 21.81
N GLN A 23 1.29 23.81 21.36
CA GLN A 23 0.40 24.96 21.19
C GLN A 23 -0.87 24.50 20.46
N LEU A 24 -2.04 24.83 21.03
CA LEU A 24 -3.34 24.70 20.37
C LEU A 24 -3.32 25.52 19.07
N GLN A 25 -2.88 24.92 17.96
CA GLN A 25 -3.14 25.48 16.64
C GLN A 25 -4.58 25.13 16.26
N SER A 26 -5.45 26.09 16.57
CA SER A 26 -6.78 26.39 16.02
C SER A 26 -7.42 25.31 15.14
N ILE A 27 -8.54 24.78 15.64
CA ILE A 27 -9.49 23.87 14.98
C ILE A 27 -10.24 24.57 13.80
N TYR A 28 -9.91 25.82 13.50
CA TYR A 28 -10.44 26.60 12.38
C TYR A 28 -9.51 26.63 11.15
N ASP A 29 -8.68 25.61 10.93
CA ASP A 29 -7.88 25.53 9.71
C ASP A 29 -8.83 25.38 8.49
N LEU A 30 -9.06 26.48 7.77
CA LEU A 30 -9.88 26.60 6.56
C LEU A 30 -9.56 25.55 5.49
N LYS A 31 -8.39 24.89 5.58
CA LYS A 31 -8.01 23.76 4.72
C LYS A 31 -8.89 22.52 4.89
N TYR A 32 -9.46 22.26 6.07
CA TYR A 32 -10.31 21.07 6.26
C TYR A 32 -11.64 21.17 5.48
N TRP A 33 -12.15 22.39 5.28
CA TRP A 33 -13.33 22.64 4.45
C TRP A 33 -13.10 22.37 2.95
N ARG A 34 -11.83 22.28 2.52
CA ARG A 34 -11.45 21.92 1.14
C ARG A 34 -11.31 20.41 0.94
N CYS A 35 -11.60 19.60 1.95
CA CYS A 35 -11.52 18.15 1.85
C CYS A 35 -12.63 17.60 0.95
N PHE A 36 -12.21 17.01 -0.18
CA PHE A 36 -13.13 16.45 -1.14
C PHE A 36 -13.66 15.09 -0.67
N LEU A 37 -14.97 15.01 -0.39
CA LEU A 37 -15.65 13.77 -0.02
C LEU A 37 -16.58 13.32 -1.16
N LYS A 38 -16.32 12.15 -1.73
CA LYS A 38 -17.16 11.57 -2.78
C LYS A 38 -18.44 11.00 -2.18
N LYS A 39 -19.59 11.52 -2.62
CA LYS A 39 -20.93 11.05 -2.22
C LYS A 39 -21.48 9.96 -3.14
N HIS A 40 -21.03 9.93 -4.39
CA HIS A 40 -21.46 8.96 -5.40
C HIS A 40 -20.26 8.16 -5.88
N TYR A 41 -20.46 6.85 -6.05
CA TYR A 41 -19.43 5.93 -6.50
C TYR A 41 -19.64 5.56 -7.98
N VAL A 42 -19.46 6.55 -8.86
CA VAL A 42 -19.59 6.39 -10.31
C VAL A 42 -18.21 6.29 -10.94
N CYS A 43 -18.02 5.30 -11.80
CA CYS A 43 -16.73 5.02 -12.45
C CYS A 43 -16.91 4.95 -13.98
N PRO A 44 -15.98 5.52 -14.78
CA PRO A 44 -14.72 6.16 -14.36
C PRO A 44 -14.92 7.52 -13.66
N ASP A 45 -14.04 7.83 -12.71
CA ASP A 45 -14.01 9.13 -12.00
C ASP A 45 -12.76 9.93 -12.39
N ASN A 46 -12.91 11.24 -12.62
CA ASN A 46 -11.80 12.11 -13.03
C ASN A 46 -10.65 12.21 -12.02
N ASN A 47 -10.89 11.87 -10.76
CA ASN A 47 -9.90 11.88 -9.70
C ASN A 47 -9.18 10.55 -9.52
N VAL A 48 -9.57 9.50 -10.26
CA VAL A 48 -8.90 8.20 -10.28
C VAL A 48 -8.33 8.00 -11.68
N LYS A 49 -7.01 8.11 -11.81
CA LYS A 49 -6.32 8.06 -13.10
C LYS A 49 -5.44 6.83 -13.17
N TYR A 50 -5.40 6.24 -14.35
CA TYR A 50 -4.64 5.04 -14.63
C TYR A 50 -3.51 5.39 -15.59
N TYR A 51 -2.30 4.99 -15.24
CA TYR A 51 -1.13 5.22 -16.07
C TYR A 51 -0.39 3.92 -16.33
N LEU A 52 0.02 3.70 -17.58
CA LEU A 52 0.83 2.59 -18.02
C LEU A 52 2.28 3.04 -18.25
N TYR A 53 3.19 2.18 -17.84
CA TYR A 53 4.61 2.20 -18.17
C TYR A 53 5.01 0.83 -18.70
N THR A 54 5.84 0.83 -19.75
CA THR A 54 6.38 -0.38 -20.34
C THR A 54 7.91 -0.28 -20.47
N PRO A 55 8.61 -1.41 -20.60
CA PRO A 55 10.02 -1.48 -20.96
C PRO A 55 10.45 -0.55 -22.11
N GLU A 56 9.60 -0.40 -23.13
CA GLU A 56 9.83 0.43 -24.33
C GLU A 56 9.66 1.92 -24.03
N THR A 57 8.65 2.26 -23.23
CA THR A 57 8.34 3.66 -22.93
C THR A 57 9.21 4.20 -21.78
N GLY A 58 9.85 3.31 -21.02
CA GLY A 58 10.66 3.65 -19.86
C GLY A 58 9.83 4.43 -18.84
N GLN A 59 10.29 5.64 -18.49
CA GLN A 59 9.61 6.52 -17.54
C GLN A 59 8.53 7.41 -18.18
N LYS A 60 8.27 7.28 -19.49
CA LYS A 60 7.17 8.01 -20.15
C LYS A 60 5.83 7.47 -19.64
N ARG A 61 5.07 8.36 -19.00
CA ARG A 61 3.75 8.07 -18.43
C ARG A 61 2.67 8.13 -19.52
N LEU A 62 2.00 7.01 -19.79
CA LEU A 62 0.89 6.94 -20.76
C LEU A 62 -0.45 6.77 -20.03
N ARG A 63 -1.42 7.64 -20.31
CA ARG A 63 -2.72 7.60 -19.64
C ARG A 63 -3.62 6.55 -20.30
N ILE A 64 -4.24 5.70 -19.48
CA ILE A 64 -5.25 4.74 -19.94
C ILE A 64 -6.65 5.31 -19.69
N ASP A 65 -7.47 5.34 -20.74
CA ASP A 65 -8.89 5.64 -20.67
C ASP A 65 -9.70 4.36 -20.90
N ILE A 66 -10.29 3.85 -19.82
CA ILE A 66 -11.10 2.61 -19.84
C ILE A 66 -12.40 2.74 -20.65
N ARG A 67 -12.76 3.93 -21.12
CA ARG A 67 -13.89 4.15 -22.03
C ARG A 67 -13.53 3.87 -23.49
N ASN A 68 -12.23 3.80 -23.79
CA ASN A 68 -11.72 3.56 -25.12
C ASN A 68 -10.98 2.23 -25.14
N ASN A 69 -11.56 1.21 -25.78
CA ASN A 69 -10.98 -0.14 -25.89
C ASN A 69 -9.62 -0.14 -26.60
N LEU A 70 -9.32 0.85 -27.46
CA LEU A 70 -8.00 0.96 -28.09
C LEU A 70 -6.94 1.58 -27.17
N SER A 71 -7.34 2.21 -26.05
CA SER A 71 -6.44 2.97 -25.19
C SER A 71 -5.30 2.13 -24.63
N LEU A 72 -5.57 0.87 -24.27
CA LEU A 72 -4.58 -0.01 -23.67
C LEU A 72 -3.54 -0.45 -24.71
N ARG A 73 -4.01 -1.00 -25.84
CA ARG A 73 -3.17 -1.46 -26.94
C ARG A 73 -2.33 -0.33 -27.54
N LEU A 74 -2.93 0.84 -27.81
CA LEU A 74 -2.21 2.00 -28.37
C LEU A 74 -1.19 2.60 -27.40
N SER A 75 -1.31 2.33 -26.10
CA SER A 75 -0.33 2.73 -25.10
C SER A 75 0.82 1.73 -24.95
N GLY A 76 0.85 0.66 -25.73
CA GLY A 76 1.95 -0.32 -25.73
C GLY A 76 1.77 -1.47 -24.75
N PHE A 77 0.55 -1.72 -24.26
CA PHE A 77 0.27 -2.93 -23.48
C PHE A 77 0.56 -4.20 -24.27
N ASP A 78 1.22 -5.15 -23.61
CA ASP A 78 1.60 -6.45 -24.17
C ASP A 78 0.98 -7.57 -23.31
N PRO A 79 0.01 -8.36 -23.83
CA PRO A 79 -0.66 -9.40 -23.05
C PRO A 79 0.25 -10.56 -22.66
N GLU A 80 1.41 -10.73 -23.31
CA GLU A 80 2.39 -11.77 -22.98
C GLU A 80 3.22 -11.41 -21.73
N ARG A 81 3.10 -10.17 -21.23
CA ARG A 81 3.81 -9.70 -20.03
C ARG A 81 2.95 -9.81 -18.78
N LYS A 82 3.65 -9.97 -17.66
CA LYS A 82 3.05 -9.93 -16.33
C LYS A 82 2.53 -8.53 -16.03
N ASN A 83 1.57 -8.41 -15.13
CA ASN A 83 0.96 -7.13 -14.79
C ASN A 83 1.23 -6.79 -13.32
N VAL A 84 1.58 -5.53 -13.06
CA VAL A 84 1.61 -4.99 -11.70
C VAL A 84 0.76 -3.74 -11.62
N ILE A 85 -0.10 -3.67 -10.60
CA ILE A 85 -0.92 -2.50 -10.29
C ILE A 85 -0.38 -1.90 -8.99
N ILE A 86 0.14 -0.68 -9.05
CA ILE A 86 0.78 0.02 -7.94
C ILE A 86 -0.15 1.13 -7.45
N ILE A 87 -0.53 1.09 -6.16
CA ILE A 87 -1.46 2.03 -5.54
C ILE A 87 -0.81 2.73 -4.35
N HIS A 88 -0.78 4.06 -4.40
CA HIS A 88 -0.20 4.91 -3.35
C HIS A 88 -1.13 5.11 -2.16
N GLY A 89 -0.57 5.62 -1.06
CA GLY A 89 -1.28 5.91 0.18
C GLY A 89 -1.73 7.35 0.37
N PHE A 90 -1.94 7.70 1.66
CA PHE A 90 -2.31 9.04 2.09
C PHE A 90 -1.25 10.08 1.75
N ASN A 91 -1.70 11.24 1.24
CA ASN A 91 -0.85 12.36 0.83
C ASN A 91 0.27 11.95 -0.14
N GLY A 92 0.01 10.91 -0.94
CA GLY A 92 0.90 10.40 -1.98
C GLY A 92 0.39 10.72 -3.39
N THR A 93 1.21 10.36 -4.38
CA THR A 93 0.85 10.34 -5.81
C THR A 93 1.70 9.27 -6.48
N GLU A 94 1.27 8.79 -7.63
CA GLU A 94 2.03 7.79 -8.40
C GLU A 94 3.40 8.28 -8.89
N SER A 95 3.54 9.59 -9.08
CA SER A 95 4.73 10.20 -9.70
C SER A 95 5.85 10.58 -8.72
N LYS A 96 5.70 10.29 -7.42
CA LYS A 96 6.68 10.62 -6.38
C LYS A 96 7.10 9.40 -5.57
N THR A 97 8.24 9.52 -4.91
CA THR A 97 8.73 8.54 -3.92
C THR A 97 7.69 8.34 -2.81
N PRO A 98 7.41 7.09 -2.39
CA PRO A 98 8.14 5.87 -2.74
C PRO A 98 7.59 5.09 -3.96
N MET A 99 6.58 5.60 -4.66
CA MET A 99 5.94 4.86 -5.77
C MET A 99 6.84 4.75 -7.00
N THR A 100 7.62 5.78 -7.30
CA THR A 100 8.60 5.77 -8.40
C THR A 100 9.66 4.70 -8.22
N ILE A 101 10.09 4.43 -6.97
CA ILE A 101 11.07 3.37 -6.67
C ILE A 101 10.51 1.99 -7.04
N LEU A 102 9.24 1.73 -6.71
CA LEU A 102 8.55 0.50 -7.09
C LEU A 102 8.42 0.38 -8.60
N ARG A 103 7.91 1.42 -9.27
CA ARG A 103 7.77 1.46 -10.73
C ARG A 103 9.11 1.19 -11.42
N ASP A 104 10.17 1.87 -10.99
CA ASP A 104 11.49 1.74 -11.59
C ASP A 104 12.13 0.36 -11.31
N ALA A 105 11.77 -0.29 -10.20
CA ALA A 105 12.16 -1.67 -9.93
C ALA A 105 11.50 -2.66 -10.90
N TYR A 106 10.21 -2.49 -11.20
CA TYR A 106 9.54 -3.33 -12.20
C TYR A 106 10.01 -3.01 -13.63
N LEU A 107 10.26 -1.74 -13.97
CA LEU A 107 10.82 -1.35 -15.28
C LEU A 107 12.19 -2.00 -15.54
N TYR A 108 12.97 -2.23 -14.48
CA TYR A 108 14.26 -2.90 -14.58
C TYR A 108 14.13 -4.36 -15.00
N ARG A 109 13.04 -5.05 -14.64
CA ARG A 109 12.86 -6.47 -14.98
C ARG A 109 12.56 -6.75 -16.46
N LYS A 110 12.02 -5.75 -17.17
CA LYS A 110 11.69 -5.82 -18.60
C LYS A 110 10.57 -6.80 -19.01
N ASP A 111 9.92 -7.47 -18.07
CA ASP A 111 8.85 -8.46 -18.32
C ASP A 111 7.48 -8.08 -17.73
N TYR A 112 7.27 -6.80 -17.40
CA TYR A 112 6.02 -6.29 -16.81
C TYR A 112 5.37 -5.18 -17.64
N ASN A 113 4.03 -5.20 -17.71
CA ASN A 113 3.21 -4.01 -17.83
C ASN A 113 3.01 -3.41 -16.43
N ILE A 114 3.30 -2.12 -16.28
CA ILE A 114 3.32 -1.47 -14.98
C ILE A 114 2.24 -0.40 -14.95
N PHE A 115 1.23 -0.64 -14.14
CA PHE A 115 0.11 0.27 -13.97
C PHE A 115 0.24 1.01 -12.65
N THR A 116 0.15 2.34 -12.68
CA THR A 116 0.07 3.15 -11.47
C THR A 116 -1.30 3.82 -11.37
N ILE A 117 -1.88 3.80 -10.16
CA ILE A 117 -3.20 4.36 -9.87
C ILE A 117 -3.01 5.66 -9.10
N ASP A 118 -3.31 6.79 -9.74
CA ASP A 118 -3.25 8.12 -9.12
C ASP A 118 -4.64 8.51 -8.60
N TRP A 119 -4.73 8.67 -7.29
CA TRP A 119 -5.92 9.17 -6.60
C TRP A 119 -5.58 10.35 -5.68
N ALA A 120 -4.44 11.02 -5.92
CA ALA A 120 -3.91 12.14 -5.14
C ALA A 120 -4.97 13.22 -4.81
N GLY A 121 -5.85 13.54 -5.77
CA GLY A 121 -6.93 14.51 -5.59
C GLY A 121 -7.91 14.18 -4.45
N LEU A 122 -8.01 12.91 -4.05
CA LEU A 122 -8.92 12.41 -3.01
C LEU A 122 -8.22 12.12 -1.68
N THR A 123 -6.90 12.33 -1.60
CA THR A 123 -6.08 11.84 -0.50
C THR A 123 -5.07 12.86 0.05
N ASN A 124 -5.32 14.15 -0.20
CA ASN A 124 -4.44 15.23 0.24
C ASN A 124 -4.47 15.44 1.76
N PHE A 125 -3.33 15.80 2.35
CA PHE A 125 -3.29 16.31 3.72
C PHE A 125 -4.03 17.66 3.83
N PRO A 126 -4.84 17.93 4.87
CA PRO A 126 -5.07 17.13 6.10
C PRO A 126 -6.29 16.20 6.06
N CYS A 127 -6.79 15.84 4.87
CA CYS A 127 -8.11 15.24 4.66
C CYS A 127 -8.20 13.73 4.91
N TYR A 128 -7.63 13.24 6.00
CA TYR A 128 -7.52 11.79 6.26
C TYR A 128 -8.88 11.08 6.32
N LEU A 129 -9.88 11.63 7.03
CA LEU A 129 -11.23 11.04 7.12
C LEU A 129 -11.91 10.94 5.76
N SER A 130 -11.84 12.00 4.95
CA SER A 130 -12.36 11.97 3.58
C SER A 130 -11.62 10.95 2.71
N SER A 131 -10.29 10.85 2.89
CA SER A 131 -9.45 9.87 2.19
C SER A 131 -9.88 8.44 2.49
N LEU A 132 -10.14 8.11 3.76
CA LEU A 132 -10.68 6.82 4.16
C LEU A 132 -11.99 6.53 3.42
N SER A 133 -12.96 7.44 3.48
CA SER A 133 -14.24 7.25 2.79
C SER A 133 -14.09 7.11 1.27
N ASN A 134 -13.15 7.85 0.67
CA ASN A 134 -12.89 7.82 -0.77
C ASN A 134 -12.25 6.50 -1.24
N MET A 135 -11.63 5.70 -0.36
CA MET A 135 -11.05 4.40 -0.74
C MET A 135 -12.07 3.48 -1.43
N ARG A 136 -13.35 3.52 -1.04
CA ARG A 136 -14.43 2.75 -1.69
C ARG A 136 -14.57 3.07 -3.17
N LEU A 137 -14.61 4.37 -3.50
CA LEU A 137 -14.67 4.80 -4.90
C LEU A 137 -13.43 4.34 -5.66
N VAL A 138 -12.24 4.53 -5.08
CA VAL A 138 -10.98 4.18 -5.75
C VAL A 138 -10.93 2.68 -6.01
N ALA A 139 -11.31 1.86 -5.04
CA ALA A 139 -11.38 0.41 -5.18
C ALA A 139 -12.38 -0.01 -6.26
N GLN A 140 -13.60 0.53 -6.25
CA GLN A 140 -14.62 0.23 -7.27
C GLN A 140 -14.16 0.62 -8.68
N CYS A 141 -13.56 1.81 -8.84
CA CYS A 141 -13.08 2.27 -10.14
C CYS A 141 -11.86 1.45 -10.61
N THR A 142 -10.96 1.10 -9.68
CA THR A 142 -9.80 0.25 -9.99
C THR A 142 -10.23 -1.19 -10.31
N ALA A 143 -11.31 -1.70 -9.72
CA ALA A 143 -11.88 -2.99 -10.09
C ALA A 143 -12.43 -3.01 -11.52
N LYS A 144 -13.06 -1.91 -11.97
CA LYS A 144 -13.43 -1.77 -13.40
C LYS A 144 -12.21 -1.73 -14.30
N PHE A 145 -11.14 -1.05 -13.88
CA PHE A 145 -9.87 -1.05 -14.61
C PHE A 145 -9.23 -2.44 -14.65
N TYR A 146 -9.28 -3.20 -13.55
CA TYR A 146 -8.81 -4.58 -13.48
C TYR A 146 -9.58 -5.47 -14.45
N ALA A 147 -10.91 -5.41 -14.45
CA ALA A 147 -11.75 -6.15 -15.40
C ALA A 147 -11.40 -5.77 -16.85
N PHE A 148 -11.28 -4.48 -17.15
CA PHE A 148 -10.85 -3.99 -18.46
C PHE A 148 -9.48 -4.55 -18.88
N LEU A 149 -8.53 -4.68 -17.96
CA LEU A 149 -7.23 -5.30 -18.23
C LEU A 149 -7.38 -6.79 -18.59
N MET A 150 -8.20 -7.54 -17.85
CA MET A 150 -8.45 -8.97 -18.12
C MET A 150 -9.13 -9.17 -19.47
N ASP A 151 -10.12 -8.34 -19.81
CA ASP A 151 -10.84 -8.38 -21.09
C ASP A 151 -9.93 -8.15 -22.30
N HIS A 152 -8.77 -7.51 -22.11
CA HIS A 152 -7.79 -7.25 -23.16
C HIS A 152 -6.62 -8.26 -23.17
N GLY A 153 -6.75 -9.39 -22.47
CA GLY A 153 -5.78 -10.48 -22.47
C GLY A 153 -4.83 -10.50 -21.27
N GLY A 154 -5.02 -9.61 -20.28
CA GLY A 154 -4.31 -9.73 -19.00
C GLY A 154 -4.74 -11.01 -18.27
N GLN A 155 -3.78 -11.71 -17.66
CA GLN A 155 -4.07 -12.91 -16.86
C GLN A 155 -4.11 -12.57 -15.37
N ALA A 156 -5.13 -13.06 -14.67
CA ALA A 156 -5.32 -12.77 -13.25
C ALA A 156 -4.18 -13.35 -12.41
N GLU A 157 -3.72 -14.56 -12.76
CA GLU A 157 -2.62 -15.30 -12.14
C GLU A 157 -1.28 -14.57 -12.22
N GLU A 158 -1.06 -13.85 -13.33
CA GLU A 158 0.14 -13.05 -13.58
C GLU A 158 -0.05 -11.57 -13.26
N THR A 159 -1.11 -11.24 -12.51
CA THR A 159 -1.41 -9.86 -12.08
C THR A 159 -1.24 -9.70 -10.57
N THR A 160 -0.36 -8.79 -10.15
CA THR A 160 -0.12 -8.45 -8.74
C THR A 160 -0.58 -7.03 -8.41
N CYS A 161 -1.39 -6.87 -7.36
CA CYS A 161 -1.68 -5.55 -6.78
C CYS A 161 -0.69 -5.25 -5.64
N VAL A 162 0.06 -4.15 -5.76
CA VAL A 162 1.02 -3.68 -4.77
C VAL A 162 0.51 -2.36 -4.20
N GLY A 163 0.08 -2.38 -2.94
CA GLY A 163 -0.52 -1.22 -2.29
C GLY A 163 0.32 -0.76 -1.11
N HIS A 164 0.62 0.54 -1.04
CA HIS A 164 1.30 1.15 0.11
C HIS A 164 0.32 1.89 1.01
N SER A 165 0.42 1.72 2.33
CA SER A 165 -0.40 2.45 3.30
C SER A 165 -1.91 2.24 3.03
N LEU A 166 -2.70 3.30 2.82
CA LEU A 166 -4.09 3.22 2.39
C LEU A 166 -4.27 2.43 1.07
N GLY A 167 -3.28 2.47 0.18
CA GLY A 167 -3.28 1.70 -1.07
C GLY A 167 -3.32 0.19 -0.86
N ALA A 168 -2.79 -0.32 0.26
CA ALA A 168 -2.87 -1.74 0.60
C ALA A 168 -4.32 -2.18 0.83
N HIS A 169 -5.10 -1.35 1.53
CA HIS A 169 -6.54 -1.61 1.73
C HIS A 169 -7.33 -1.44 0.44
N ILE A 170 -6.97 -0.47 -0.41
CA ILE A 170 -7.57 -0.33 -1.73
C ILE A 170 -7.34 -1.60 -2.56
N CYS A 171 -6.12 -2.17 -2.56
CA CYS A 171 -5.86 -3.46 -3.20
C CYS A 171 -6.80 -4.56 -2.71
N GLY A 172 -7.01 -4.69 -1.39
CA GLY A 172 -7.98 -5.66 -0.84
C GLY A 172 -9.41 -5.39 -1.29
N MET A 173 -9.85 -4.13 -1.18
CA MET A 173 -11.21 -3.70 -1.51
C MET A 173 -11.57 -3.85 -2.99
N ILE A 174 -10.59 -3.90 -3.90
CA ILE A 174 -10.85 -4.21 -5.33
C ILE A 174 -11.58 -5.55 -5.45
N SER A 175 -11.18 -6.56 -4.67
CA SER A 175 -11.78 -7.90 -4.73
C SER A 175 -13.25 -7.94 -4.31
N ASN A 176 -13.74 -6.96 -3.55
CA ASN A 176 -15.18 -6.86 -3.23
C ASN A 176 -16.05 -6.58 -4.45
N HIS A 177 -15.43 -6.16 -5.56
CA HIS A 177 -16.09 -5.78 -6.80
C HIS A 177 -15.76 -6.74 -7.95
N LEU A 178 -15.09 -7.85 -7.67
CA LEU A 178 -14.75 -8.88 -8.64
C LEU A 178 -15.53 -10.17 -8.33
N THR A 179 -15.88 -10.92 -9.36
CA THR A 179 -16.48 -12.25 -9.23
C THR A 179 -15.45 -13.30 -8.82
N ILE A 180 -14.22 -13.14 -9.31
CA ILE A 180 -13.04 -13.95 -8.96
C ILE A 180 -12.06 -13.02 -8.25
N LYS A 181 -11.62 -13.41 -7.05
CA LYS A 181 -10.65 -12.62 -6.29
C LYS A 181 -9.30 -12.55 -7.01
N GLN A 182 -8.55 -11.49 -6.74
CA GLN A 182 -7.21 -11.29 -7.32
C GLN A 182 -6.27 -12.48 -6.98
N HIS A 183 -5.26 -12.69 -7.81
CA HIS A 183 -4.29 -13.75 -7.53
C HIS A 183 -3.30 -13.36 -6.43
N LYS A 184 -2.60 -12.23 -6.58
CA LYS A 184 -1.58 -11.79 -5.62
C LYS A 184 -1.78 -10.34 -5.19
N ILE A 185 -1.79 -10.11 -3.87
CA ILE A 185 -1.73 -8.78 -3.25
C ILE A 185 -0.47 -8.69 -2.38
N VAL A 186 0.26 -7.58 -2.52
CA VAL A 186 1.35 -7.21 -1.62
C VAL A 186 0.98 -5.92 -0.90
N GLY A 187 0.74 -6.01 0.41
CA GLY A 187 0.50 -4.89 1.30
C GLY A 187 1.80 -4.36 1.89
N LEU A 188 2.17 -3.13 1.53
CA LEU A 188 3.37 -2.45 2.01
C LEU A 188 2.99 -1.52 3.16
N ASP A 189 3.27 -1.97 4.38
CA ASP A 189 2.94 -1.32 5.66
C ASP A 189 1.49 -0.76 5.67
N PRO A 190 0.47 -1.63 5.62
CA PRO A 190 -0.94 -1.22 5.54
C PRO A 190 -1.30 -0.22 6.64
N ALA A 191 -2.08 0.81 6.30
CA ALA A 191 -2.34 1.91 7.23
C ALA A 191 -3.21 1.49 8.42
N ARG A 192 -2.78 1.86 9.63
CA ARG A 192 -3.50 1.57 10.87
C ARG A 192 -4.58 2.58 11.25
N PRO A 193 -4.32 3.91 11.27
CA PRO A 193 -5.18 4.84 11.98
C PRO A 193 -6.65 4.76 11.54
N LEU A 194 -7.54 4.53 12.51
CA LEU A 194 -8.99 4.36 12.32
C LEU A 194 -9.42 3.12 11.53
N ILE A 195 -8.51 2.32 10.99
CA ILE A 195 -8.81 1.10 10.24
C ILE A 195 -8.79 -0.11 11.18
N ASP A 196 -7.72 -0.28 11.95
CA ASP A 196 -7.53 -1.42 12.88
C ASP A 196 -8.72 -1.65 13.83
N ARG A 197 -9.27 -0.55 14.35
CA ARG A 197 -10.35 -0.56 15.35
C ARG A 197 -11.75 -0.49 14.78
N TYR A 198 -11.96 0.18 13.64
CA TYR A 198 -13.31 0.52 13.16
C TYR A 198 -13.66 -0.06 11.80
N ALA A 199 -12.67 -0.51 11.01
CA ALA A 199 -12.95 -1.10 9.71
C ALA A 199 -13.45 -2.54 9.86
N ASN A 200 -14.53 -2.87 9.16
CA ASN A 200 -14.92 -4.26 8.95
C ASN A 200 -14.03 -4.93 7.90
N LYS A 201 -14.17 -6.25 7.74
CA LYS A 201 -13.37 -7.03 6.78
C LYS A 201 -13.46 -6.57 5.33
N TYR A 202 -14.51 -5.86 4.93
CA TYR A 202 -14.70 -5.35 3.56
C TYR A 202 -14.06 -3.96 3.34
N PHE A 203 -13.55 -3.32 4.39
CA PHE A 203 -12.94 -1.98 4.33
C PHE A 203 -11.45 -1.99 4.69
N ARG A 204 -10.90 -3.16 4.97
CA ARG A 204 -9.48 -3.36 5.27
C ARG A 204 -8.96 -4.53 4.44
N LEU A 205 -7.63 -4.62 4.36
CA LEU A 205 -6.97 -5.72 3.67
C LEU A 205 -7.06 -6.96 4.57
N THR A 206 -7.39 -8.10 4.00
CA THR A 206 -7.42 -9.40 4.65
C THR A 206 -6.87 -10.49 3.73
N LYS A 207 -6.52 -11.64 4.30
CA LYS A 207 -6.06 -12.81 3.53
C LYS A 207 -7.11 -13.32 2.54
N ASP A 208 -8.40 -13.05 2.79
CA ASP A 208 -9.48 -13.53 1.94
C ASP A 208 -9.56 -12.78 0.60
N ASP A 209 -8.92 -11.61 0.50
CA ASP A 209 -9.02 -10.70 -0.64
C ASP A 209 -8.24 -11.19 -1.89
N ALA A 210 -7.32 -12.15 -1.75
CA ALA A 210 -6.62 -12.76 -2.89
C ALA A 210 -6.27 -14.23 -2.64
N HIS A 211 -5.75 -14.92 -3.66
CA HIS A 211 -5.18 -16.26 -3.49
C HIS A 211 -3.88 -16.24 -2.69
N HIS A 212 -3.10 -15.16 -2.83
CA HIS A 212 -1.91 -14.92 -2.05
C HIS A 212 -1.87 -13.46 -1.58
N VAL A 213 -1.70 -13.27 -0.28
CA VAL A 213 -1.65 -11.94 0.36
C VAL A 213 -0.39 -11.91 1.21
N GLN A 214 0.52 -11.03 0.84
CA GLN A 214 1.78 -10.85 1.54
C GLN A 214 1.83 -9.46 2.15
N ILE A 215 2.22 -9.36 3.43
CA ILE A 215 2.36 -8.08 4.13
C ILE A 215 3.81 -7.84 4.51
N ILE A 216 4.27 -6.59 4.34
CA ILE A 216 5.60 -6.15 4.79
C ILE A 216 5.39 -5.02 5.81
N HIS A 217 5.68 -5.31 7.07
CA HIS A 217 5.55 -4.40 8.20
C HIS A 217 6.86 -3.66 8.46
N THR A 218 6.82 -2.33 8.44
CA THR A 218 7.99 -1.48 8.70
C THR A 218 7.74 -0.33 9.65
N ASN A 219 6.47 0.05 9.90
CA ASN A 219 6.08 0.99 10.95
C ASN A 219 4.83 0.52 11.72
N ALA A 220 4.74 -0.79 11.95
CA ALA A 220 3.71 -1.43 12.76
C ALA A 220 3.61 -0.79 14.14
N GLY A 221 2.39 -0.48 14.57
CA GLY A 221 2.14 0.12 15.88
C GLY A 221 2.07 1.65 15.88
N PHE A 222 2.37 2.30 14.74
CA PHE A 222 2.23 3.76 14.62
C PHE A 222 1.45 4.15 13.35
N LEU A 223 2.07 4.19 12.17
CA LEU A 223 1.33 4.37 10.90
C LEU A 223 0.87 3.04 10.31
N GLY A 224 1.62 1.96 10.54
CA GLY A 224 1.35 0.61 10.04
C GLY A 224 0.51 -0.24 10.99
N GLU A 225 -0.29 -1.13 10.42
CA GLU A 225 -1.11 -2.14 11.10
C GLU A 225 -0.23 -3.09 11.95
N VAL A 226 -0.75 -3.56 13.08
CA VAL A 226 -0.07 -4.55 13.95
C VAL A 226 -0.58 -5.96 13.70
N ASN A 227 -1.81 -6.05 13.21
CA ASN A 227 -2.48 -7.31 12.98
C ASN A 227 -1.90 -8.04 11.77
N GLN A 228 -1.92 -9.37 11.85
CA GLN A 228 -1.56 -10.24 10.74
C GLN A 228 -2.75 -10.35 9.81
N VAL A 229 -2.63 -9.69 8.67
CA VAL A 229 -3.71 -9.58 7.71
C VAL A 229 -3.42 -10.32 6.41
N GLY A 230 -2.22 -10.92 6.28
CA GLY A 230 -1.82 -11.72 5.13
C GLY A 230 -1.98 -13.23 5.33
N HIS A 231 -1.69 -13.95 4.25
CA HIS A 231 -1.29 -15.34 4.33
C HIS A 231 0.11 -15.45 4.95
N ILE A 232 1.00 -14.52 4.55
CA ILE A 232 2.35 -14.37 5.06
C ILE A 232 2.65 -12.91 5.43
N ASP A 233 3.20 -12.71 6.62
CA ASP A 233 3.51 -11.39 7.17
C ASP A 233 5.01 -11.31 7.51
N PHE A 234 5.69 -10.30 6.95
CA PHE A 234 7.11 -10.05 7.20
C PHE A 234 7.29 -8.87 8.16
N CYS A 235 7.87 -9.12 9.34
CA CYS A 235 8.22 -8.11 10.32
C CYS A 235 9.68 -7.67 10.12
N VAL A 236 9.89 -6.56 9.40
CA VAL A 236 11.23 -6.13 8.97
C VAL A 236 11.90 -5.26 10.01
N ASN A 237 13.11 -5.64 10.43
CA ASN A 237 13.91 -4.98 11.47
C ASN A 237 13.13 -4.78 12.77
N GLY A 238 12.29 -5.77 13.13
CA GLY A 238 11.39 -5.69 14.27
C GLY A 238 10.10 -4.90 14.03
N GLY A 239 9.87 -4.41 12.81
CA GLY A 239 8.56 -3.93 12.32
C GLY A 239 8.17 -2.51 12.70
N MET A 240 8.78 -1.87 13.71
CA MET A 240 8.36 -0.54 14.18
C MET A 240 9.18 0.62 13.60
N ARG A 241 10.50 0.52 13.65
CA ARG A 241 11.41 1.62 13.31
C ARG A 241 12.54 1.08 12.45
N GLN A 242 12.67 1.64 11.26
CA GLN A 242 13.66 1.15 10.30
C GLN A 242 15.03 1.80 10.48
N PRO A 243 16.13 1.05 10.25
CA PRO A 243 17.48 1.60 10.23
C PRO A 243 17.59 2.79 9.26
N GLY A 244 18.30 3.84 9.67
CA GLY A 244 18.47 5.06 8.89
C GLY A 244 17.39 6.13 9.11
N CYS A 245 16.23 5.78 9.66
CA CYS A 245 15.18 6.76 9.98
C CYS A 245 15.52 7.56 11.26
N LYS A 246 15.83 8.85 11.07
CA LYS A 246 16.28 9.79 12.09
C LYS A 246 15.42 11.06 12.13
N GLY A 247 15.55 11.84 13.21
CA GLY A 247 14.85 13.11 13.42
C GLY A 247 13.71 13.01 14.43
N ARG A 248 12.71 13.89 14.32
CA ARG A 248 11.52 13.89 15.20
C ARG A 248 10.65 12.65 14.96
N GLN A 249 9.85 12.27 15.95
CA GLN A 249 9.01 11.06 15.92
C GLN A 249 8.20 10.90 14.63
N ILE A 250 7.53 11.96 14.17
CA ILE A 250 6.73 11.90 12.93
C ILE A 250 7.58 11.71 11.66
N ARG A 251 8.80 12.27 11.63
CA ARG A 251 9.75 12.06 10.52
C ARG A 251 10.24 10.61 10.52
N ILE A 252 10.58 10.07 11.69
CA ILE A 252 10.98 8.67 11.86
C ILE A 252 9.87 7.72 11.40
N ALA A 253 8.63 7.99 11.81
CA ALA A 253 7.47 7.20 11.45
C ALA A 253 7.23 7.22 9.93
N ARG A 254 7.17 8.40 9.31
CA ARG A 254 6.99 8.53 7.85
C ARG A 254 8.12 7.84 7.07
N CYS A 255 9.36 8.00 7.51
CA CYS A 255 10.50 7.31 6.93
C CYS A 255 10.33 5.79 7.03
N SER A 256 10.04 5.28 8.23
CA SER A 256 9.88 3.84 8.48
C SER A 256 8.71 3.27 7.68
N HIS A 257 7.63 4.04 7.53
CA HIS A 257 6.46 3.67 6.74
C HIS A 257 6.77 3.57 5.24
N PHE A 258 7.63 4.44 4.70
CA PHE A 258 8.03 4.41 3.28
C PHE A 258 9.05 3.31 2.96
N GLN A 259 9.82 2.84 3.95
CA GLN A 259 10.83 1.79 3.76
C GLN A 259 10.24 0.46 3.28
N SER A 260 8.98 0.14 3.56
CA SER A 260 8.33 -1.07 3.05
C SER A 260 8.38 -1.14 1.52
N ALA A 261 8.11 -0.03 0.83
CA ALA A 261 8.20 0.07 -0.62
C ALA A 261 9.65 -0.07 -1.12
N CYS A 262 10.63 0.49 -0.41
CA CYS A 262 12.03 0.37 -0.78
C CYS A 262 12.59 -1.05 -0.60
N TYR A 263 12.24 -1.72 0.49
CA TYR A 263 12.63 -3.12 0.70
C TYR A 263 11.98 -4.03 -0.33
N PHE A 264 10.70 -3.84 -0.63
CA PHE A 264 10.02 -4.60 -1.67
C PHE A 264 10.64 -4.32 -3.06
N ALA A 265 10.90 -3.07 -3.42
CA ALA A 265 11.56 -2.71 -4.67
C ALA A 265 12.93 -3.39 -4.85
N LYS A 266 13.72 -3.49 -3.77
CA LYS A 266 14.98 -4.25 -3.80
C LYS A 266 14.75 -5.71 -4.16
N THR A 267 13.71 -6.33 -3.60
CA THR A 267 13.38 -7.74 -3.86
C THR A 267 12.87 -7.96 -5.29
N VAL A 268 12.25 -6.94 -5.89
CA VAL A 268 11.84 -6.97 -7.31
C VAL A 268 13.06 -6.90 -8.24
N ARG A 269 14.05 -6.06 -7.92
CA ARG A 269 15.28 -5.90 -8.73
C ARG A 269 16.25 -7.06 -8.59
N TYR A 270 16.42 -7.54 -7.35
CA TYR A 270 17.42 -8.53 -6.99
C TYR A 270 16.71 -9.75 -6.41
N PRO A 271 16.56 -10.82 -7.20
CA PRO A 271 15.87 -12.01 -6.76
C PRO A 271 16.45 -12.59 -5.48
N LYS A 272 15.58 -13.05 -4.56
CA LYS A 272 15.95 -13.68 -3.28
C LYS A 272 16.92 -12.86 -2.41
N SER A 273 17.00 -11.54 -2.60
CA SER A 273 17.99 -10.67 -1.95
C SER A 273 17.72 -10.35 -0.47
N ILE A 274 16.51 -10.64 0.02
CA ILE A 274 16.12 -10.47 1.42
C ILE A 274 15.43 -11.76 1.87
N ILE A 275 15.94 -12.38 2.93
CA ILE A 275 15.44 -13.64 3.47
C ILE A 275 14.76 -13.40 4.82
N GLY A 276 13.58 -13.97 4.99
CA GLY A 276 12.85 -14.02 6.26
C GLY A 276 12.95 -15.39 6.92
N TYR A 277 12.94 -15.39 8.25
CA TYR A 277 12.96 -16.59 9.07
C TYR A 277 11.66 -16.69 9.88
N PRO A 278 11.05 -17.88 10.02
CA PRO A 278 9.85 -18.06 10.82
C PRO A 278 10.04 -17.51 12.23
N CYS A 279 9.05 -16.77 12.73
CA CYS A 279 9.07 -16.22 14.08
C CYS A 279 7.65 -16.14 14.64
N ASP A 280 7.53 -15.80 15.92
CA ASP A 280 6.21 -15.60 16.54
C ASP A 280 5.40 -14.51 15.82
N THR A 281 4.10 -14.49 16.12
CA THR A 281 3.14 -13.62 15.43
C THR A 281 3.23 -12.15 15.86
N SER A 282 4.04 -11.80 16.85
CA SER A 282 4.14 -10.42 17.31
C SER A 282 4.80 -9.52 16.25
N CYS A 283 4.14 -8.43 15.87
CA CYS A 283 4.78 -7.34 15.14
C CYS A 283 4.10 -6.02 15.58
N PRO A 284 4.86 -5.03 16.08
CA PRO A 284 6.32 -4.99 16.16
C PRO A 284 6.92 -5.90 17.26
N LYS A 285 8.21 -6.20 17.12
CA LYS A 285 8.96 -7.00 18.10
C LYS A 285 9.34 -6.13 19.30
N SER A 286 9.02 -6.61 20.51
CA SER A 286 9.30 -5.92 21.77
C SER A 286 10.71 -6.18 22.31
N LYS A 287 11.31 -7.33 21.96
CA LYS A 287 12.65 -7.77 22.39
C LYS A 287 13.59 -7.89 21.20
N ARG A 288 14.90 -7.85 21.46
CA ARG A 288 15.94 -8.13 20.44
C ARG A 288 15.94 -9.58 19.96
N ASN A 289 15.57 -10.51 20.84
CA ASN A 289 15.28 -11.88 20.43
C ASN A 289 13.86 -11.93 19.86
N TRP A 290 13.73 -12.23 18.57
CA TRP A 290 12.47 -12.19 17.83
C TRP A 290 11.66 -13.49 17.91
N ASN A 291 12.04 -14.40 18.81
CA ASN A 291 11.39 -15.69 19.01
C ASN A 291 11.29 -16.46 17.69
N TYR A 292 12.45 -16.72 17.08
CA TYR A 292 12.53 -17.54 15.87
C TYR A 292 11.97 -18.94 16.14
N LEU A 293 11.21 -19.43 15.16
CA LEU A 293 10.58 -20.75 15.20
C LEU A 293 11.32 -21.69 14.25
N PRO A 294 11.32 -23.01 14.51
CA PRO A 294 11.78 -23.98 13.53
C PRO A 294 10.96 -23.89 12.24
N GLY A 295 11.61 -24.02 11.08
CA GLY A 295 10.96 -24.02 9.79
C GLY A 295 11.86 -23.47 8.68
N PRO A 296 11.46 -23.65 7.40
CA PRO A 296 12.25 -23.15 6.28
C PRO A 296 12.24 -21.62 6.26
N SER A 297 13.39 -21.03 5.99
CA SER A 297 13.46 -19.62 5.62
C SER A 297 12.87 -19.42 4.21
N THR A 298 12.42 -18.20 3.92
CA THR A 298 11.83 -17.87 2.62
C THR A 298 12.31 -16.50 2.15
N PRO A 299 12.52 -16.29 0.83
CA PRO A 299 12.70 -14.94 0.32
C PRO A 299 11.47 -14.09 0.64
N MET A 300 11.70 -12.88 1.13
CA MET A 300 10.69 -11.85 1.26
C MET A 300 10.49 -11.16 -0.09
N GLY A 301 9.25 -10.87 -0.45
CA GLY A 301 8.93 -9.92 -1.51
C GLY A 301 8.52 -10.59 -2.81
N HIS A 302 9.12 -10.16 -3.91
CA HIS A 302 8.71 -10.59 -5.26
C HIS A 302 8.69 -12.12 -5.41
N ASP A 303 9.76 -12.78 -4.98
CA ASP A 303 9.97 -14.23 -5.15
C ASP A 303 9.47 -15.07 -3.97
N THR A 304 8.67 -14.51 -3.06
CA THR A 304 8.05 -15.32 -2.00
C THR A 304 7.23 -16.45 -2.62
N PRO A 305 7.55 -17.73 -2.35
CA PRO A 305 6.83 -18.85 -2.92
C PRO A 305 5.36 -18.87 -2.50
N TYR A 306 4.49 -19.31 -3.40
CA TYR A 306 3.11 -19.63 -3.05
C TYR A 306 3.08 -20.78 -2.03
N GLY A 307 2.08 -20.77 -1.14
CA GLY A 307 1.94 -21.78 -0.08
C GLY A 307 2.78 -21.52 1.17
N MET A 308 3.52 -20.40 1.24
CA MET A 308 4.15 -19.97 2.49
C MET A 308 3.15 -19.21 3.36
N TYR A 309 3.06 -19.58 4.63
CA TYR A 309 2.11 -19.00 5.60
C TYR A 309 2.79 -18.63 6.92
N GLY A 310 2.16 -17.71 7.64
CA GLY A 310 2.56 -17.30 8.99
C GLY A 310 3.51 -16.11 8.98
N SER A 311 4.30 -15.98 10.05
CA SER A 311 5.05 -14.77 10.35
C SER A 311 6.54 -14.99 10.19
N TYR A 312 7.18 -14.05 9.50
CA TYR A 312 8.60 -14.12 9.20
C TYR A 312 9.29 -12.84 9.65
N CYS A 313 10.43 -13.00 10.28
CA CYS A 313 11.25 -11.92 10.75
C CYS A 313 12.42 -11.72 9.80
N VAL A 314 12.69 -10.46 9.48
CA VAL A 314 13.68 -10.07 8.49
C VAL A 314 14.62 -9.05 9.11
N GLN A 315 15.92 -9.29 9.01
CA GLN A 315 16.96 -8.31 9.36
C GLN A 315 17.61 -7.83 8.06
N THR A 316 17.57 -6.52 7.77
CA THR A 316 18.18 -5.93 6.56
C THR A 316 18.62 -4.49 6.77
N ASP A 317 19.84 -4.18 6.33
CA ASP A 317 20.49 -2.87 6.49
C ASP A 317 20.41 -2.02 5.21
N THR A 318 19.33 -2.12 4.46
CA THR A 318 19.13 -1.47 3.15
C THR A 318 19.22 0.07 3.25
N LYS A 319 20.45 0.59 3.29
CA LYS A 319 20.80 2.01 3.41
C LYS A 319 20.99 2.69 2.06
N LYS A 320 21.10 1.95 0.95
CA LYS A 320 21.63 2.48 -0.31
C LYS A 320 20.62 2.89 -1.40
N ASP A 321 19.33 2.53 -1.31
CA ASP A 321 18.41 2.75 -2.46
C ASP A 321 17.08 3.43 -2.10
N CYS A 322 16.95 4.00 -0.90
CA CYS A 322 15.73 4.69 -0.50
C CYS A 322 16.06 6.13 -0.10
N PRO A 323 16.16 7.08 -1.06
CA PRO A 323 16.26 8.48 -0.73
C PRO A 323 14.98 8.90 -0.01
N PHE A 324 15.07 9.03 1.33
CA PHE A 324 14.08 9.70 2.14
C PHE A 324 14.63 11.08 2.47
N ASP A 325 14.42 12.03 1.56
CA ASP A 325 14.55 13.45 1.82
C ASP A 325 13.41 14.22 1.12
#